data_AF-A0AAW0XJT0-F1
#
_entry.id   AF-A0AAW0XJT0-F1
#
_cell.length_a   1.000
_cell.length_b   1.000
_cell.length_c   1.000
_cell.angle_alpha   90.00
_cell.angle_beta   90.00
_cell.angle_gamma   90.00
#
_symmetry.space_group_name_H-M   'P 1'
#
loop_
_entity.id
_entity.type
_entity.pdbx_description
1 polymer ?
#
loop_
_entity_poly.entity_id
_entity_poly.type
_entity_poly.pdbx_seq_one_letter_code
_entity_poly.pdbx_strand_id
1 'polypeptide(L)'
;HTYKHYCGDVAVVYLQKRLTMDHLQRQSSEYLISQNQGFLSKVKDEEVPKMLFLSVNPTKVVEEVEKALPISSSSTSQDEDAVGVGHTHTTGDFKSEGGSDSVSRLLQKFESALKEKSISPVRRELQLRLLKLSSMELCRTNSLSTLESNFSDESDQLSNEEEDVLEFTEIFEMFNYSAPESIKTNFGNIIASKKIPVRADFGTINKKTFFVYAENKIMMKICDLLSANDVFKMYKVLRESKAVEQDDIQDLLSQPIDHKTLQKVKGLKDVAFYYLILNLMRKQMLNRLYTHKLNFIFHQLKQMNEQDSTPCPHIDRVLSNLNRYTVASRPPGLCLIFIMLENRSGAAKDLAKVRDLFEKVFMYDVFVKKDPTAEDIKTIVSKLKAARNKFYDSLVVWFMGHGDKTNLAVKDGPIHRRIGLIEPFIELEWFVQKPKLFFIQACSVKENRKKFSVSSTSEPKGLTSETDSIGWRASAGAQWQDKYAEYADVSKVNSFADTLISYATMWYQYASRNEEGSLYVDTLVDQLREHGTKESIENVLRRVHYNVNTVGLTCEEKGREVYWKQAPYFESSLQKEFIFPKTKL
;
A
#
# COMPACT_ATOMS: atom_id res chain seq x y z
N HIS A 1 29.21 16.25 65.57
CA HIS A 1 27.86 16.82 65.38
C HIS A 1 27.65 17.47 64.01
N THR A 2 28.69 17.90 63.29
CA THR A 2 28.61 18.61 61.99
C THR A 2 28.39 17.73 60.74
N TYR A 3 28.75 16.43 60.79
CA TYR A 3 28.55 15.50 59.65
C TYR A 3 27.13 14.91 59.54
N LYS A 4 26.34 14.94 60.62
CA LYS A 4 24.97 14.41 60.63
C LYS A 4 23.95 15.38 60.04
N HIS A 5 24.23 16.68 60.06
CA HIS A 5 23.37 17.70 59.45
C HIS A 5 23.51 17.73 57.92
N TYR A 6 24.73 17.64 57.38
CA TYR A 6 24.96 17.68 55.93
C TYR A 6 24.34 16.50 55.16
N CYS A 7 24.34 15.27 55.72
CA CYS A 7 23.66 14.13 55.08
C CYS A 7 22.13 14.22 55.13
N GLY A 8 21.57 14.84 56.19
CA GLY A 8 20.14 15.08 56.30
C GLY A 8 19.64 16.07 55.25
N ASP A 9 20.37 17.18 55.07
CA ASP A 9 19.97 18.24 54.14
C ASP A 9 20.07 17.79 52.67
N VAL A 10 21.08 17.00 52.30
CA VAL A 10 21.20 16.45 50.94
C VAL A 10 20.11 15.41 50.64
N ALA A 11 19.77 14.56 51.62
CA ALA A 11 18.68 13.59 51.48
C ALA A 11 17.31 14.27 51.37
N VAL A 12 17.08 15.33 52.14
CA VAL A 12 15.84 16.14 52.07
C VAL A 12 15.74 16.83 50.72
N VAL A 13 16.81 17.43 50.19
CA VAL A 13 16.80 18.06 48.85
C VAL A 13 16.59 17.03 47.75
N TYR A 14 17.14 15.82 47.87
CA TYR A 14 16.93 14.75 46.89
C TYR A 14 15.50 14.20 46.92
N LEU A 15 14.93 14.03 48.11
CA LEU A 15 13.52 13.63 48.30
C LEU A 15 12.56 14.72 47.84
N GLN A 16 12.86 16.00 48.11
CA GLN A 16 12.07 17.12 47.61
C GLN A 16 12.13 17.19 46.09
N LYS A 17 13.32 17.07 45.48
CA LYS A 17 13.46 17.01 44.01
C LYS A 17 12.66 15.86 43.41
N ARG A 18 12.73 14.66 44.00
CA ARG A 18 11.98 13.48 43.55
C ARG A 18 10.47 13.68 43.71
N LEU A 19 10.00 14.24 44.82
CA LEU A 19 8.60 14.58 45.05
C LEU A 19 8.11 15.68 44.09
N THR A 20 8.91 16.69 43.77
CA THR A 20 8.57 17.67 42.73
C THR A 20 8.56 17.06 41.34
N MET A 21 9.47 16.14 41.02
CA MET A 21 9.45 15.43 39.74
C MET A 21 8.23 14.51 39.62
N ASP A 22 7.88 13.78 40.69
CA ASP A 22 6.67 12.95 40.76
C ASP A 22 5.40 13.82 40.70
N HIS A 23 5.40 15.00 41.32
CA HIS A 23 4.28 15.95 41.25
C HIS A 23 4.15 16.58 39.86
N LEU A 24 5.26 16.93 39.21
CA LEU A 24 5.28 17.42 37.83
C LEU A 24 4.86 16.33 36.84
N GLN A 25 5.27 15.08 37.04
CA GLN A 25 4.79 13.93 36.26
C GLN A 25 3.30 13.67 36.47
N ARG A 26 2.79 13.79 37.70
CA ARG A 26 1.36 13.68 37.98
C ARG A 26 0.56 14.83 37.36
N GLN A 27 1.02 16.08 37.48
CA GLN A 27 0.38 17.23 36.84
C GLN A 27 0.42 17.14 35.31
N SER A 28 1.52 16.67 34.74
CA SER A 28 1.66 16.35 33.31
C SER A 28 0.66 15.26 32.89
N SER A 29 0.56 14.17 33.65
CA SER A 29 -0.38 13.09 33.40
C SER A 29 -1.84 13.55 33.52
N GLU A 30 -2.19 14.31 34.54
CA GLU A 30 -3.52 14.89 34.74
C GLU A 30 -3.89 15.88 33.63
N TYR A 31 -2.94 16.69 33.16
CA TYR A 31 -3.13 17.60 32.02
C TYR A 31 -3.36 16.83 30.71
N LEU A 32 -2.58 15.77 30.45
CA LEU A 32 -2.75 14.90 29.28
C LEU A 32 -4.10 14.16 29.33
N ILE A 33 -4.52 13.70 30.51
CA ILE A 33 -5.84 13.08 30.73
C ILE A 33 -6.96 14.09 30.46
N SER A 34 -6.84 15.33 30.95
CA SER A 34 -7.83 16.38 30.73
C SER A 34 -7.99 16.76 29.25
N GLN A 35 -6.88 16.94 28.52
CA GLN A 35 -6.91 17.21 27.07
C GLN A 35 -7.52 16.06 26.28
N ASN A 36 -7.14 14.81 26.60
CA ASN A 36 -7.69 13.63 25.94
C ASN A 36 -9.18 13.43 26.26
N GLN A 37 -9.64 13.73 27.48
CA GLN A 37 -11.06 13.68 27.84
C GLN A 37 -11.89 14.71 27.05
N GLY A 38 -11.37 15.92 26.84
CA GLY A 38 -12.00 16.94 26.00
C GLY A 38 -12.17 16.47 24.54
N PHE A 39 -11.15 15.82 23.97
CA PHE A 39 -11.22 15.21 22.63
C PHE A 39 -12.23 14.06 22.60
N LEU A 40 -12.11 13.09 23.51
CA LEU A 40 -12.94 11.89 23.56
C LEU A 40 -14.43 12.18 23.76
N SER A 41 -14.78 13.33 24.35
CA SER A 41 -16.17 13.78 24.49
C SER A 41 -16.83 14.16 23.15
N LYS A 42 -16.03 14.57 22.16
CA LYS A 42 -16.50 15.02 20.83
C LYS A 42 -16.60 13.88 19.80
N VAL A 43 -15.86 12.79 20.02
CA VAL A 43 -15.83 11.64 19.10
C VAL A 43 -17.16 10.89 19.16
N LYS A 44 -17.78 10.67 17.99
CA LYS A 44 -19.02 9.89 17.87
C LYS A 44 -18.73 8.41 18.04
N ASP A 45 -19.67 7.68 18.64
CA ASP A 45 -19.52 6.23 18.87
C ASP A 45 -19.34 5.42 17.58
N GLU A 46 -19.90 5.88 16.46
CA GLU A 46 -19.73 5.24 15.13
C GLU A 46 -18.33 5.42 14.54
N GLU A 47 -17.58 6.42 14.98
CA GLU A 47 -16.26 6.73 14.44
C GLU A 47 -15.16 5.98 15.22
N VAL A 48 -15.40 5.63 16.49
CA VAL A 48 -14.43 4.94 17.36
C VAL A 48 -13.92 3.61 16.76
N PRO A 49 -14.77 2.68 16.28
CA PRO A 49 -14.30 1.42 15.70
C PRO A 49 -13.47 1.66 14.43
N LYS A 50 -13.85 2.65 13.62
CA LYS A 50 -13.15 3.01 12.39
C LYS A 50 -11.74 3.52 12.71
N MET A 51 -11.62 4.44 13.66
CA MET A 51 -10.32 4.99 14.07
C MET A 51 -9.37 3.89 14.54
N LEU A 52 -9.84 2.98 15.38
CA LEU A 52 -9.02 1.87 15.87
C LEU A 52 -8.64 0.90 14.75
N PHE A 53 -9.58 0.53 13.88
CA PHE A 53 -9.31 -0.36 12.76
C PHE A 53 -8.33 0.25 11.75
N LEU A 54 -8.42 1.55 11.47
CA LEU A 54 -7.49 2.23 10.56
C LEU A 54 -6.04 2.20 11.07
N SER A 55 -5.83 2.20 12.39
CA SER A 55 -4.50 2.09 13.04
C SER A 55 -3.94 0.66 13.13
N VAL A 56 -4.58 -0.33 12.51
CA VAL A 56 -4.09 -1.71 12.50
C VAL A 56 -3.12 -1.88 11.34
N ASN A 57 -1.87 -2.27 11.61
CA ASN A 57 -0.94 -2.69 10.57
C ASN A 57 -1.36 -4.07 10.01
N PRO A 58 -1.80 -4.17 8.74
CA PRO A 58 -2.27 -5.42 8.15
C PRO A 58 -1.22 -6.53 8.08
N THR A 59 0.07 -6.19 7.94
CA THR A 59 1.14 -7.19 7.79
C THR A 59 1.43 -7.91 9.11
N LYS A 60 1.31 -7.19 10.24
CA LYS A 60 1.53 -7.75 11.59
C LYS A 60 0.39 -8.67 12.04
N VAL A 61 -0.81 -8.57 11.43
CA VAL A 61 -1.94 -9.47 11.71
C VAL A 61 -1.64 -10.92 11.28
N VAL A 62 -0.77 -11.08 10.27
CA VAL A 62 -0.43 -12.37 9.64
C VAL A 62 0.70 -13.09 10.39
N GLU A 63 1.68 -12.36 10.92
CA GLU A 63 2.86 -12.89 11.62
C GLU A 63 2.54 -13.58 12.97
N GLU A 64 1.38 -13.30 13.58
CA GLU A 64 0.97 -13.89 14.87
C GLU A 64 0.74 -15.42 14.80
N VAL A 65 0.62 -16.00 13.60
CA VAL A 65 0.43 -17.45 13.38
C VAL A 65 1.74 -18.23 13.48
N GLU A 66 2.86 -17.66 13.01
CA GLU A 66 4.15 -18.38 12.97
C GLU A 66 4.76 -18.60 14.37
N LYS A 67 4.37 -17.80 15.37
CA LYS A 67 4.84 -17.95 16.76
C LYS A 67 4.09 -19.00 17.58
N ALA A 68 3.00 -19.57 17.06
CA ALA A 68 2.08 -20.42 17.83
C ALA A 68 2.22 -21.93 17.59
N LEU A 69 3.26 -22.40 16.88
CA LEU A 69 3.51 -23.84 16.71
C LEU A 69 4.37 -24.39 17.87
N PRO A 70 3.90 -25.39 18.64
CA PRO A 70 4.74 -26.08 19.60
C PRO A 70 5.78 -26.91 18.86
N ILE A 71 7.06 -26.75 19.20
CA ILE A 71 8.14 -27.63 18.75
C ILE A 71 7.91 -29.00 19.40
N SER A 72 7.22 -29.90 18.69
CA SER A 72 7.29 -31.34 18.97
C SER A 72 8.50 -31.91 18.24
N SER A 73 9.68 -31.81 18.85
CA SER A 73 10.87 -32.50 18.37
C SER A 73 10.81 -33.96 18.80
N SER A 74 10.37 -34.85 17.91
CA SER A 74 10.74 -36.25 17.93
C SER A 74 11.99 -36.43 17.07
N SER A 75 13.17 -36.54 17.71
CA SER A 75 14.34 -37.10 17.06
C SER A 75 15.09 -37.96 18.06
N THR A 76 15.08 -39.24 17.74
CA THR A 76 15.86 -40.37 18.25
C THR A 76 17.30 -40.02 18.61
N SER A 77 17.70 -40.54 19.78
CA SER A 77 19.04 -40.65 20.32
C SER A 77 19.98 -41.50 19.45
N GLN A 78 21.23 -41.05 19.30
CA GLN A 78 22.44 -41.87 19.44
C GLN A 78 23.70 -40.97 19.48
N ASP A 79 24.37 -41.01 20.64
CA ASP A 79 25.81 -40.92 21.01
C ASP A 79 26.81 -40.18 20.10
N GLU A 80 27.60 -39.23 20.61
CA GLU A 80 28.84 -39.38 21.41
C GLU A 80 29.48 -37.99 21.73
N ASP A 81 29.96 -37.86 22.97
CA ASP A 81 31.08 -37.10 23.53
C ASP A 81 31.58 -35.76 22.92
N ALA A 82 31.54 -34.69 23.73
CA ALA A 82 32.75 -33.96 24.15
C ALA A 82 32.44 -32.88 25.22
N VAL A 83 33.25 -32.92 26.28
CA VAL A 83 33.26 -32.04 27.45
C VAL A 83 33.75 -30.63 27.09
N GLY A 84 33.07 -29.60 27.58
CA GLY A 84 33.52 -28.19 27.50
C GLY A 84 32.84 -27.31 28.55
N VAL A 85 33.51 -27.15 29.69
CA VAL A 85 33.13 -26.29 30.81
C VAL A 85 33.29 -24.81 30.43
N GLY A 86 32.27 -23.98 30.68
CA GLY A 86 32.36 -22.53 30.58
C GLY A 86 31.20 -21.83 31.28
N HIS A 87 31.41 -21.42 32.54
CA HIS A 87 30.55 -20.49 33.28
C HIS A 87 30.63 -19.08 32.70
N THR A 88 29.51 -18.47 32.34
CA THR A 88 29.36 -16.99 32.36
C THR A 88 27.91 -16.57 32.57
N HIS A 89 27.69 -15.98 33.76
CA HIS A 89 26.81 -14.87 34.12
C HIS A 89 25.42 -14.71 33.46
N THR A 90 24.41 -14.91 34.29
CA THR A 90 23.04 -14.40 34.17
C THR A 90 23.00 -12.88 34.38
N THR A 91 22.72 -12.14 33.31
CA THR A 91 22.16 -10.79 33.38
C THR A 91 20.81 -10.81 32.70
N GLY A 92 19.75 -10.57 33.49
CA GLY A 92 18.38 -10.53 33.02
C GLY A 92 18.16 -9.30 32.13
N ASP A 93 18.05 -9.52 30.83
CA ASP A 93 17.57 -8.52 29.89
C ASP A 93 16.05 -8.60 29.77
N PHE A 94 15.39 -7.56 30.26
CA PHE A 94 14.02 -7.19 29.93
C PHE A 94 13.91 -6.98 28.41
N LYS A 95 13.43 -7.99 27.68
CA LYS A 95 13.06 -7.85 26.27
C LYS A 95 11.69 -7.21 26.15
N SER A 96 11.61 -6.14 25.37
CA SER A 96 10.40 -5.40 25.03
C SER A 96 9.44 -6.23 24.17
N GLU A 97 8.34 -6.67 24.76
CA GLU A 97 7.18 -7.27 24.08
C GLU A 97 6.29 -6.16 23.48
N GLY A 98 6.64 -5.64 22.29
CA GLY A 98 6.00 -4.43 21.74
C GLY A 98 5.06 -4.59 20.54
N GLY A 99 5.02 -5.75 19.87
CA GLY A 99 4.31 -5.90 18.58
C GLY A 99 3.06 -6.79 18.61
N SER A 100 3.14 -7.92 19.32
CA SER A 100 2.18 -9.03 19.26
C SER A 100 0.89 -8.82 20.06
N ASP A 101 0.82 -7.78 20.91
CA ASP A 101 -0.29 -7.59 21.87
C ASP A 101 -1.40 -6.68 21.32
N SER A 102 -1.09 -5.79 20.35
CA SER A 102 -1.99 -4.72 19.89
C SER A 102 -3.25 -5.22 19.16
N VAL A 103 -3.11 -6.13 18.19
CA VAL A 103 -4.21 -6.62 17.34
C VAL A 103 -5.06 -7.64 18.10
N SER A 104 -4.41 -8.59 18.77
CA SER A 104 -5.07 -9.56 19.65
C SER A 104 -5.89 -8.88 20.75
N ARG A 105 -5.36 -7.82 21.37
CA ARG A 105 -6.11 -6.99 22.32
C ARG A 105 -7.30 -6.29 21.66
N LEU A 106 -7.15 -5.71 20.48
CA LEU A 106 -8.27 -5.05 19.77
C LEU A 106 -9.40 -6.06 19.44
N LEU A 107 -9.05 -7.25 18.96
CA LEU A 107 -9.99 -8.34 18.72
C LEU A 107 -10.78 -8.70 19.98
N GLN A 108 -10.11 -8.83 21.13
CA GLN A 108 -10.76 -9.09 22.42
C GLN A 108 -11.72 -7.97 22.83
N LYS A 109 -11.39 -6.70 22.55
CA LYS A 109 -12.28 -5.56 22.84
C LYS A 109 -13.49 -5.52 21.91
N PHE A 110 -13.33 -5.84 20.63
CA PHE A 110 -14.47 -6.00 19.72
C PHE A 110 -15.37 -7.15 20.15
N GLU A 111 -14.80 -8.28 20.56
CA GLU A 111 -15.55 -9.42 21.09
C GLU A 111 -16.35 -9.03 22.36
N SER A 112 -15.71 -8.34 23.29
CA SER A 112 -16.34 -7.86 24.53
C SER A 112 -17.48 -6.88 24.25
N ALA A 113 -17.31 -5.97 23.26
CA ALA A 113 -18.35 -5.04 22.87
C ALA A 113 -19.57 -5.71 22.23
N LEU A 114 -19.37 -6.78 21.44
CA LEU A 114 -20.45 -7.59 20.90
C LEU A 114 -21.18 -8.37 22.00
N LYS A 115 -20.46 -8.93 22.98
CA LYS A 115 -21.02 -9.62 24.16
C LYS A 115 -21.85 -8.68 25.04
N GLU A 116 -21.27 -7.54 25.40
CA GLU A 116 -21.90 -6.53 26.27
C GLU A 116 -22.98 -5.72 25.55
N LYS A 117 -23.11 -5.86 24.22
CA LYS A 117 -24.00 -5.07 23.37
C LYS A 117 -23.78 -3.56 23.55
N SER A 118 -22.52 -3.17 23.77
CA SER A 118 -22.12 -1.81 24.13
C SER A 118 -20.80 -1.45 23.48
N ILE A 119 -20.65 -0.19 23.06
CA ILE A 119 -19.41 0.33 22.47
C ILE A 119 -18.33 0.64 23.53
N SER A 120 -18.68 0.56 24.81
CA SER A 120 -17.82 0.99 25.93
C SER A 120 -16.44 0.32 25.96
N PRO A 121 -16.28 -0.99 25.72
CA PRO A 121 -14.96 -1.63 25.70
C PRO A 121 -14.04 -1.06 24.61
N VAL A 122 -14.59 -0.81 23.42
CA VAL A 122 -13.88 -0.22 22.28
C VAL A 122 -13.51 1.23 22.55
N ARG A 123 -14.43 1.98 23.15
CA ARG A 123 -14.18 3.38 23.53
C ARG A 123 -13.03 3.48 24.52
N ARG A 124 -13.00 2.64 25.56
CA ARG A 124 -11.89 2.56 26.54
C ARG A 124 -10.56 2.24 25.87
N GLU A 125 -10.54 1.34 24.88
CA GLU A 125 -9.32 1.00 24.15
C GLU A 125 -8.76 2.20 23.38
N LEU A 126 -9.61 2.99 22.72
CA LEU A 126 -9.19 4.25 22.09
C LEU A 126 -8.58 5.21 23.13
N GLN A 127 -9.18 5.35 24.31
CA GLN A 127 -8.62 6.23 25.35
C GLN A 127 -7.22 5.79 25.78
N LEU A 128 -7.02 4.47 25.93
CA LEU A 128 -5.73 3.91 26.33
C LEU A 128 -4.65 4.12 25.26
N ARG A 129 -4.97 3.95 23.98
CA ARG A 129 -4.03 4.24 22.88
C ARG A 129 -3.64 5.72 22.85
N LEU A 130 -4.61 6.63 22.98
CA LEU A 130 -4.32 8.07 23.01
C LEU A 130 -3.45 8.49 24.18
N LEU A 131 -3.67 7.90 25.36
CA LEU A 131 -2.84 8.13 26.53
C LEU A 131 -1.40 7.66 26.29
N LYS A 132 -1.21 6.45 25.72
CA LYS A 132 0.11 5.91 25.36
C LYS A 132 0.86 6.85 24.40
N LEU A 133 0.19 7.31 23.33
CA LEU A 133 0.79 8.22 22.34
C LEU A 133 1.15 9.58 22.92
N SER A 134 0.32 10.08 23.84
CA SER A 134 0.52 11.37 24.49
C SER A 134 1.68 11.34 25.49
N SER A 135 2.02 10.17 26.05
CA SER A 135 3.12 9.98 27.00
C SER A 135 4.49 9.73 26.36
N MET A 136 4.58 9.70 25.03
CA MET A 136 5.85 9.46 24.34
C MET A 136 6.78 10.67 24.40
N GLU A 137 8.02 10.45 24.83
CA GLU A 137 9.11 11.43 24.74
C GLU A 137 9.99 11.11 23.52
N LEU A 138 10.07 12.04 22.55
CA LEU A 138 10.91 11.92 21.34
C LEU A 138 11.99 13.01 21.30
N CYS A 139 13.16 12.67 20.73
CA CYS A 139 14.27 13.60 20.51
C CYS A 139 13.90 14.69 19.49
N ARG A 140 14.23 15.95 19.79
CA ARG A 140 13.95 17.12 18.93
C ARG A 140 14.99 17.25 17.83
N THR A 141 14.52 17.37 16.58
CA THR A 141 15.35 17.79 15.43
C THR A 141 14.63 18.91 14.67
N ASN A 142 15.38 19.93 14.24
CA ASN A 142 14.84 21.22 13.80
C ASN A 142 14.86 21.45 12.26
N SER A 143 14.97 20.40 11.43
CA SER A 143 15.03 20.55 9.97
C SER A 143 13.93 19.77 9.24
N LEU A 144 13.19 20.43 8.35
CA LEU A 144 12.20 19.79 7.47
C LEU A 144 12.89 19.01 6.34
N SER A 145 12.34 17.86 5.98
CA SER A 145 12.89 17.01 4.91
C SER A 145 12.30 17.31 3.53
N THR A 146 13.13 17.28 2.49
CA THR A 146 12.75 17.32 1.08
C THR A 146 12.81 15.93 0.44
N LEU A 147 12.13 15.73 -0.69
CA LEU A 147 12.18 14.45 -1.41
C LEU A 147 13.63 14.09 -1.79
N GLU A 148 14.45 15.07 -2.16
CA GLU A 148 15.86 14.88 -2.49
C GLU A 148 16.72 14.57 -1.26
N SER A 149 16.46 15.21 -0.10
CA SER A 149 17.18 14.88 1.14
C SER A 149 16.79 13.50 1.69
N ASN A 150 15.62 12.98 1.32
CA ASN A 150 15.23 11.61 1.65
C ASN A 150 16.16 10.61 0.96
N PHE A 151 16.71 10.87 -0.21
CA PHE A 151 17.70 9.96 -0.82
C PHE A 151 19.12 10.13 -0.23
N SER A 152 19.28 10.40 1.08
CA SER A 152 20.57 10.45 1.81
C SER A 152 20.80 9.18 2.66
N ASP A 153 22.05 8.94 3.12
CA ASP A 153 22.51 7.64 3.66
C ASP A 153 22.27 7.45 5.17
N GLU A 154 21.18 7.98 5.74
CA GLU A 154 20.87 7.86 7.18
C GLU A 154 19.90 6.71 7.50
N SER A 155 19.93 6.20 8.74
CA SER A 155 19.07 5.11 9.20
C SER A 155 17.64 5.58 9.49
N ASP A 156 16.69 5.18 8.65
CA ASP A 156 15.30 5.66 8.66
C ASP A 156 14.26 4.63 9.16
N GLN A 157 14.63 3.75 10.11
CA GLN A 157 13.66 2.80 10.69
C GLN A 157 12.66 3.51 11.61
N LEU A 158 11.37 3.13 11.50
CA LEU A 158 10.28 3.62 12.34
C LEU A 158 9.95 2.60 13.44
N SER A 159 9.80 3.06 14.68
CA SER A 159 9.25 2.24 15.76
C SER A 159 7.73 2.09 15.61
N ASN A 160 7.13 1.07 16.24
CA ASN A 160 5.67 0.89 16.24
C ASN A 160 4.94 2.12 16.77
N GLU A 161 5.49 2.74 17.80
CA GLU A 161 4.92 3.94 18.41
C GLU A 161 5.06 5.17 17.50
N GLU A 162 6.17 5.30 16.78
CA GLU A 162 6.33 6.34 15.76
C GLU A 162 5.31 6.15 14.61
N GLU A 163 5.10 4.91 14.16
CA GLU A 163 4.05 4.56 13.19
C GLU A 163 2.66 4.96 13.69
N ASP A 164 2.32 4.58 14.93
CA ASP A 164 1.03 4.92 15.53
C ASP A 164 0.80 6.44 15.57
N VAL A 165 1.83 7.25 15.91
CA VAL A 165 1.72 8.73 15.91
C VAL A 165 1.41 9.26 14.52
N LEU A 166 2.09 8.75 13.48
CA LEU A 166 1.85 9.14 12.09
C LEU A 166 0.43 8.77 11.64
N GLU A 167 -0.01 7.55 11.93
CA GLU A 167 -1.33 7.05 11.58
C GLU A 167 -2.46 7.80 12.29
N PHE A 168 -2.37 7.96 13.62
CA PHE A 168 -3.40 8.66 14.39
C PHE A 168 -3.53 10.13 14.00
N THR A 169 -2.42 10.78 13.64
CA THR A 169 -2.46 12.16 13.14
C THR A 169 -3.29 12.26 11.85
N GLU A 170 -3.08 11.37 10.88
CA GLU A 170 -3.93 11.30 9.68
C GLU A 170 -5.38 10.91 10.03
N ILE A 171 -5.59 9.95 10.91
CA ILE A 171 -6.93 9.52 11.31
C ILE A 171 -7.73 10.72 11.85
N PHE A 172 -7.14 11.56 12.71
CA PHE A 172 -7.81 12.77 13.18
C PHE A 172 -8.17 13.72 12.03
N GLU A 173 -7.25 13.94 11.08
CA GLU A 173 -7.53 14.75 9.90
C GLU A 173 -8.68 14.17 9.06
N MET A 174 -8.69 12.85 8.82
CA MET A 174 -9.73 12.15 8.06
C MET A 174 -11.12 12.37 8.67
N PHE A 175 -11.23 12.35 10.00
CA PHE A 175 -12.49 12.55 10.72
C PHE A 175 -12.80 14.01 11.09
N ASN A 176 -12.01 14.98 10.63
CA ASN A 176 -12.15 16.42 10.95
C ASN A 176 -11.97 16.77 12.44
N TYR A 177 -11.12 16.03 13.16
CA TYR A 177 -10.74 16.38 14.52
C TYR A 177 -9.36 17.03 14.57
N SER A 178 -9.17 17.97 15.51
CA SER A 178 -7.81 18.46 15.84
C SER A 178 -7.12 17.42 16.71
N ALA A 179 -5.93 16.99 16.28
CA ALA A 179 -5.04 16.19 17.12
C ALA A 179 -4.69 16.94 18.42
N PRO A 180 -4.48 16.22 19.55
CA PRO A 180 -3.89 16.78 20.77
C PRO A 180 -2.49 17.38 20.49
N GLU A 181 -2.12 18.45 21.21
CA GLU A 181 -0.86 19.18 20.96
C GLU A 181 0.41 18.34 21.21
N SER A 182 0.36 17.40 22.15
CA SER A 182 1.43 16.41 22.39
C SER A 182 1.70 15.56 21.14
N ILE A 183 0.63 15.04 20.53
CA ILE A 183 0.71 14.20 19.32
C ILE A 183 1.21 15.02 18.13
N LYS A 184 0.73 16.27 17.96
CA LYS A 184 1.23 17.17 16.90
C LYS A 184 2.72 17.45 17.01
N THR A 185 3.21 17.67 18.24
CA THR A 185 4.64 17.91 18.50
C THR A 185 5.47 16.67 18.15
N ASN A 186 5.02 15.49 18.58
CA ASN A 186 5.67 14.21 18.27
C ASN A 186 5.68 13.94 16.76
N PHE A 187 4.57 14.19 16.07
CA PHE A 187 4.46 14.09 14.62
C PHE A 187 5.49 14.97 13.89
N GLY A 188 5.62 16.24 14.30
CA GLY A 188 6.61 17.16 13.73
C GLY A 188 8.05 16.66 13.89
N ASN A 189 8.39 16.13 15.07
CA ASN A 189 9.71 15.56 15.34
C ASN A 189 10.00 14.31 14.48
N ILE A 190 9.02 13.44 14.28
CA ILE A 190 9.18 12.21 13.47
C ILE A 190 9.41 12.58 12.00
N ILE A 191 8.62 13.50 11.46
CA ILE A 191 8.78 13.93 10.06
C ILE A 191 10.17 14.54 9.83
N ALA A 192 10.63 15.38 10.75
CA ALA A 192 11.93 16.04 10.67
C ALA A 192 13.10 15.04 10.82
N SER A 193 13.02 14.14 11.81
CA SER A 193 14.10 13.17 12.10
C SER A 193 14.19 12.01 11.12
N LYS A 194 13.05 11.48 10.65
CA LYS A 194 12.99 10.27 9.79
C LYS A 194 12.88 10.59 8.31
N LYS A 195 13.02 11.87 7.94
CA LYS A 195 13.02 12.34 6.56
C LYS A 195 11.84 11.77 5.77
N ILE A 196 10.65 11.90 6.34
CA ILE A 196 9.43 11.44 5.68
C ILE A 196 9.00 12.52 4.69
N PRO A 197 8.76 12.19 3.40
CA PRO A 197 8.27 13.16 2.44
C PRO A 197 6.87 13.59 2.85
N VAL A 198 6.78 14.80 3.40
CA VAL A 198 5.51 15.42 3.72
C VAL A 198 5.39 16.61 2.78
N ARG A 199 4.49 16.51 1.80
CA ARG A 199 4.23 17.63 0.88
C ARG A 199 3.88 18.88 1.70
N ALA A 200 4.71 19.92 1.59
CA ALA A 200 4.31 21.27 1.90
C ALA A 200 3.41 21.73 0.73
N ASP A 201 2.23 22.24 1.04
CA ASP A 201 1.14 22.48 0.09
C ASP A 201 1.54 23.27 -1.17
N PHE A 202 1.13 22.77 -2.34
CA PHE A 202 0.74 23.64 -3.44
C PHE A 202 -0.69 24.14 -3.18
N GLY A 203 -0.80 25.27 -2.49
CA GLY A 203 -1.87 26.26 -2.65
C GLY A 203 -3.28 25.98 -2.13
N THR A 204 -3.67 24.76 -1.78
CA THR A 204 -5.05 24.49 -1.31
C THR A 204 -5.11 23.27 -0.41
N ILE A 205 -5.64 23.48 0.79
CA ILE A 205 -5.84 22.53 1.90
C ILE A 205 -6.26 21.16 1.36
N ASN A 206 -5.31 20.25 1.18
CA ASN A 206 -5.60 18.85 0.91
C ASN A 206 -4.94 18.04 2.02
N LYS A 207 -5.81 17.58 2.94
CA LYS A 207 -5.46 16.70 4.07
C LYS A 207 -4.49 15.61 3.64
N LYS A 208 -3.46 15.39 4.44
CA LYS A 208 -2.41 14.41 4.13
C LYS A 208 -2.95 13.04 4.45
N THR A 209 -3.40 12.33 3.42
CA THR A 209 -3.84 10.94 3.58
C THR A 209 -2.70 9.99 3.20
N PHE A 210 -1.62 9.92 3.97
CA PHE A 210 -0.39 9.23 3.56
C PHE A 210 0.00 8.02 4.44
N PHE A 211 -0.18 8.13 5.75
CA PHE A 211 0.28 7.20 6.76
C PHE A 211 -0.64 6.00 7.00
N VAL A 212 -1.94 6.15 6.80
CA VAL A 212 -2.92 5.07 7.02
C VAL A 212 -2.96 4.12 5.83
N TYR A 213 -2.88 2.81 6.11
CA TYR A 213 -2.92 1.72 5.15
C TYR A 213 -4.15 1.77 4.23
N ALA A 214 -3.92 1.67 2.92
CA ALA A 214 -4.97 1.83 1.93
C ALA A 214 -6.01 0.69 1.94
N GLU A 215 -5.59 -0.53 2.31
CA GLU A 215 -6.47 -1.67 2.57
C GLU A 215 -7.51 -1.32 3.61
N ASN A 216 -7.07 -0.74 4.74
CA ASN A 216 -7.95 -0.34 5.82
C ASN A 216 -8.91 0.77 5.37
N LYS A 217 -8.43 1.73 4.55
CA LYS A 217 -9.27 2.77 3.95
C LYS A 217 -10.37 2.19 3.05
N ILE A 218 -10.10 1.12 2.28
CA ILE A 218 -11.13 0.43 1.49
C ILE A 218 -12.12 -0.28 2.41
N MET A 219 -11.64 -1.03 3.40
CA MET A 219 -12.53 -1.76 4.31
C MET A 219 -13.46 -0.79 5.06
N MET A 220 -12.96 0.38 5.45
CA MET A 220 -13.79 1.46 6.00
C MET A 220 -14.86 1.93 5.00
N LYS A 221 -14.48 2.22 3.74
CA LYS A 221 -15.44 2.61 2.69
C LYS A 221 -16.48 1.52 2.42
N ILE A 222 -16.09 0.25 2.47
CA ILE A 222 -17.01 -0.89 2.34
C ILE A 222 -17.96 -0.91 3.53
N CYS A 223 -17.45 -0.80 4.76
CA CYS A 223 -18.27 -0.74 5.98
C CYS A 223 -19.32 0.40 5.92
N ASP A 224 -18.95 1.56 5.38
CA ASP A 224 -19.85 2.70 5.20
C ASP A 224 -20.97 2.43 4.19
N LEU A 225 -20.72 1.59 3.17
CA LEU A 225 -21.72 1.21 2.16
C LEU A 225 -22.70 0.14 2.64
N LEU A 226 -22.36 -0.62 3.68
CA LEU A 226 -23.16 -1.74 4.17
C LEU A 226 -24.16 -1.31 5.24
N SER A 227 -25.35 -1.88 5.22
CA SER A 227 -26.33 -1.75 6.31
C SER A 227 -26.06 -2.76 7.44
N ALA A 228 -26.70 -2.57 8.60
CA ALA A 228 -26.65 -3.54 9.69
C ALA A 228 -27.19 -4.92 9.28
N ASN A 229 -28.17 -4.94 8.36
CA ASN A 229 -28.70 -6.17 7.79
C ASN A 229 -27.66 -6.88 6.90
N ASP A 230 -26.92 -6.14 6.08
CA ASP A 230 -25.90 -6.73 5.20
C ASP A 230 -24.76 -7.34 6.00
N VAL A 231 -24.29 -6.66 7.06
CA VAL A 231 -23.27 -7.19 7.98
C VAL A 231 -23.77 -8.45 8.71
N PHE A 232 -25.03 -8.48 9.12
CA PHE A 232 -25.63 -9.67 9.72
C PHE A 232 -25.76 -10.83 8.73
N LYS A 233 -26.18 -10.57 7.49
CA LYS A 233 -26.22 -11.59 6.43
C LYS A 233 -24.81 -12.08 6.09
N MET A 234 -23.81 -11.20 6.06
CA MET A 234 -22.39 -11.54 5.88
C MET A 234 -21.92 -12.54 6.95
N TYR A 235 -22.23 -12.25 8.23
CA TYR A 235 -21.96 -13.17 9.34
C TYR A 235 -22.64 -14.53 9.16
N LYS A 236 -23.91 -14.54 8.76
CA LYS A 236 -24.67 -15.77 8.50
C LYS A 236 -24.02 -16.62 7.40
N VAL A 237 -23.63 -16.00 6.28
CA VAL A 237 -22.94 -16.68 5.17
C VAL A 237 -21.60 -17.26 5.62
N LEU A 238 -20.82 -16.50 6.40
CA LEU A 238 -19.55 -16.97 6.96
C LEU A 238 -19.72 -18.18 7.87
N ARG A 239 -20.80 -18.23 8.66
CA ARG A 239 -21.11 -19.34 9.57
C ARG A 239 -21.67 -20.57 8.88
N GLU A 240 -22.46 -20.39 7.82
CA GLU A 240 -23.16 -21.47 7.09
C GLU A 240 -22.36 -22.06 5.92
N SER A 241 -21.27 -21.40 5.51
CA SER A 241 -20.45 -21.87 4.38
C SER A 241 -19.77 -23.21 4.71
N LYS A 242 -20.27 -24.30 4.14
CA LYS A 242 -19.66 -25.64 4.17
C LYS A 242 -18.31 -25.74 3.44
N ALA A 243 -17.94 -24.73 2.63
CA ALA A 243 -16.65 -24.63 1.97
C ALA A 243 -15.51 -24.19 2.92
N VAL A 244 -15.69 -24.47 4.21
CA VAL A 244 -14.72 -24.28 5.28
C VAL A 244 -14.53 -25.66 5.89
N GLU A 245 -13.87 -26.54 5.15
CA GLU A 245 -13.30 -27.74 5.76
C GLU A 245 -12.05 -27.35 6.53
N GLN A 246 -12.27 -26.90 7.76
CA GLN A 246 -11.40 -27.04 8.94
C GLN A 246 -12.11 -26.32 10.09
N ASP A 247 -12.18 -26.98 11.24
CA ASP A 247 -12.86 -26.56 12.49
C ASP A 247 -12.50 -25.15 13.02
N ASP A 248 -11.61 -24.42 12.34
CA ASP A 248 -11.02 -23.16 12.77
C ASP A 248 -11.92 -21.92 12.70
N ILE A 249 -12.81 -21.76 11.71
CA ILE A 249 -13.62 -20.52 11.61
C ILE A 249 -14.82 -20.56 12.55
N GLN A 250 -15.38 -21.74 12.81
CA GLN A 250 -16.48 -21.90 13.76
C GLN A 250 -16.05 -21.52 15.19
N ASP A 251 -14.83 -21.88 15.59
CA ASP A 251 -14.27 -21.51 16.90
C ASP A 251 -14.00 -20.00 17.03
N LEU A 252 -13.58 -19.31 15.97
CA LEU A 252 -13.34 -17.85 16.01
C LEU A 252 -14.62 -16.99 15.92
N LEU A 253 -15.71 -17.54 15.39
CA LEU A 253 -17.03 -16.88 15.31
C LEU A 253 -17.99 -17.34 16.41
N SER A 254 -17.46 -17.68 17.59
CA SER A 254 -18.24 -18.16 18.74
C SER A 254 -19.29 -17.15 19.26
N GLN A 255 -19.18 -15.87 18.90
CA GLN A 255 -20.08 -14.83 19.39
C GLN A 255 -21.34 -14.67 18.53
N PRO A 256 -22.54 -14.87 19.11
CA PRO A 256 -23.78 -14.65 18.39
C PRO A 256 -23.99 -13.15 18.14
N ILE A 257 -23.92 -12.76 16.87
CA ILE A 257 -24.25 -11.40 16.44
C ILE A 257 -25.77 -11.30 16.31
N ASP A 258 -26.40 -10.43 17.10
CA ASP A 258 -27.86 -10.19 17.05
C ASP A 258 -28.22 -9.00 16.15
N HIS A 259 -28.99 -9.26 15.10
CA HIS A 259 -29.44 -8.27 14.12
C HIS A 259 -30.17 -7.06 14.75
N LYS A 260 -31.04 -7.29 15.75
CA LYS A 260 -31.80 -6.19 16.39
C LYS A 260 -30.87 -5.25 17.16
N THR A 261 -29.84 -5.81 17.80
CA THR A 261 -28.85 -5.03 18.55
C THR A 261 -27.98 -4.20 17.61
N LEU A 262 -27.54 -4.77 16.47
CA LEU A 262 -26.73 -4.05 15.47
C LEU A 262 -27.45 -2.81 14.91
N GLN A 263 -28.77 -2.87 14.75
CA GLN A 263 -29.56 -1.72 14.29
C GLN A 263 -29.77 -0.67 15.39
N LYS A 264 -29.92 -1.10 16.65
CA LYS A 264 -30.27 -0.23 17.78
C LYS A 264 -29.06 0.53 18.34
N VAL A 265 -27.90 -0.11 18.42
CA VAL A 265 -26.70 0.45 19.06
C VAL A 265 -25.78 1.05 17.99
N LYS A 266 -25.62 2.38 18.03
CA LYS A 266 -24.74 3.11 17.12
C LYS A 266 -23.29 2.62 17.25
N GLY A 267 -22.64 2.40 16.11
CA GLY A 267 -21.25 1.90 16.01
C GLY A 267 -21.09 0.39 16.15
N LEU A 268 -22.10 -0.35 16.64
CA LEU A 268 -21.97 -1.80 16.83
C LEU A 268 -21.93 -2.57 15.50
N LYS A 269 -22.59 -2.05 14.46
CA LYS A 269 -22.44 -2.53 13.06
C LYS A 269 -20.97 -2.57 12.65
N ASP A 270 -20.26 -1.47 12.91
CA ASP A 270 -18.89 -1.27 12.48
C ASP A 270 -17.95 -2.18 13.28
N VAL A 271 -18.19 -2.32 14.60
CA VAL A 271 -17.50 -3.32 15.44
C VAL A 271 -17.66 -4.72 14.88
N ALA A 272 -18.90 -5.12 14.54
CA ALA A 272 -19.18 -6.44 13.97
C ALA A 272 -18.45 -6.64 12.63
N PHE A 273 -18.51 -5.66 11.74
CA PHE A 273 -17.81 -5.73 10.45
C PHE A 273 -16.29 -5.86 10.62
N TYR A 274 -15.66 -4.96 11.37
CA TYR A 274 -14.21 -5.00 11.57
C TYR A 274 -13.74 -6.23 12.36
N TYR A 275 -14.54 -6.74 13.29
CA TYR A 275 -14.28 -8.03 13.94
C TYR A 275 -14.19 -9.17 12.91
N LEU A 276 -15.12 -9.24 11.97
CA LEU A 276 -15.11 -10.26 10.91
C LEU A 276 -13.89 -10.09 10.00
N ILE A 277 -13.59 -8.87 9.57
CA ILE A 277 -12.43 -8.59 8.71
C ILE A 277 -11.11 -8.97 9.40
N LEU A 278 -10.90 -8.57 10.66
CA LEU A 278 -9.67 -8.88 11.38
C LEU A 278 -9.49 -10.39 11.59
N ASN A 279 -10.56 -11.13 11.86
CA ASN A 279 -10.49 -12.60 11.96
C ASN A 279 -10.14 -13.26 10.61
N LEU A 280 -10.71 -12.78 9.50
CA LEU A 280 -10.36 -13.26 8.16
C LEU A 280 -8.89 -12.97 7.82
N MET A 281 -8.36 -11.80 8.20
CA MET A 281 -6.95 -11.46 8.02
C MET A 281 -6.04 -12.35 8.89
N ARG A 282 -6.41 -12.57 10.16
CA ARG A 282 -5.66 -13.41 11.10
C ARG A 282 -5.55 -14.85 10.64
N LYS A 283 -6.58 -15.38 9.95
CA LYS A 283 -6.58 -16.70 9.33
C LYS A 283 -6.02 -16.72 7.91
N GLN A 284 -5.36 -15.64 7.49
CA GLN A 284 -4.75 -15.51 6.17
C GLN A 284 -5.75 -15.73 5.02
N MET A 285 -7.04 -15.47 5.21
CA MET A 285 -8.06 -15.60 4.15
C MET A 285 -8.25 -14.32 3.34
N LEU A 286 -7.65 -13.22 3.81
CA LEU A 286 -7.81 -11.88 3.27
C LEU A 286 -6.48 -11.13 3.34
N ASN A 287 -6.06 -10.53 2.22
CA ASN A 287 -5.01 -9.52 2.18
C ASN A 287 -5.33 -8.42 1.14
N ARG A 288 -4.38 -7.51 0.87
CA ARG A 288 -4.58 -6.38 -0.07
C ARG A 288 -5.11 -6.84 -1.44
N LEU A 289 -4.60 -7.96 -1.94
CA LEU A 289 -4.95 -8.50 -3.25
C LEU A 289 -6.07 -9.53 -3.18
N TYR A 290 -5.95 -10.49 -2.27
CA TYR A 290 -6.84 -11.63 -2.23
C TYR A 290 -8.07 -11.30 -1.41
N THR A 291 -9.00 -10.62 -2.08
CA THR A 291 -10.34 -10.29 -1.55
C THR A 291 -11.40 -11.27 -2.06
N HIS A 292 -10.99 -12.41 -2.62
CA HIS A 292 -11.87 -13.40 -3.26
C HIS A 292 -12.94 -13.95 -2.30
N LYS A 293 -12.59 -14.19 -1.02
CA LYS A 293 -13.57 -14.66 -0.02
C LYS A 293 -14.64 -13.61 0.23
N LEU A 294 -14.25 -12.34 0.38
CA LEU A 294 -15.21 -11.23 0.48
C LEU A 294 -16.05 -11.10 -0.80
N ASN A 295 -15.41 -11.20 -1.96
CA ASN A 295 -16.07 -11.15 -3.26
C ASN A 295 -17.15 -12.25 -3.37
N PHE A 296 -16.81 -13.49 -3.00
CA PHE A 296 -17.74 -14.61 -2.91
C PHE A 296 -18.90 -14.32 -1.96
N ILE A 297 -18.62 -13.82 -0.75
CA ILE A 297 -19.67 -13.51 0.22
C ILE A 297 -20.62 -12.43 -0.32
N PHE A 298 -20.09 -11.35 -0.90
CA PHE A 298 -20.91 -10.28 -1.47
C PHE A 298 -21.70 -10.74 -2.71
N HIS A 299 -21.17 -11.68 -3.49
CA HIS A 299 -21.93 -12.33 -4.56
C HIS A 299 -23.09 -13.18 -4.02
N GLN A 300 -22.88 -13.96 -2.95
CA GLN A 300 -23.96 -14.71 -2.28
C GLN A 300 -25.01 -13.75 -1.70
N LEU A 301 -24.59 -12.64 -1.08
CA LEU A 301 -25.50 -11.61 -0.59
C LEU A 301 -26.34 -10.99 -1.70
N LYS A 302 -25.72 -10.73 -2.86
CA LYS A 302 -26.42 -10.24 -4.04
C LYS A 302 -27.47 -11.25 -4.52
N GLN A 303 -27.13 -12.53 -4.63
CA GLN A 303 -28.09 -13.58 -5.01
C GLN A 303 -29.26 -13.70 -4.02
N MET A 304 -28.99 -13.63 -2.71
CA MET A 304 -30.03 -13.66 -1.68
C MET A 304 -30.97 -12.45 -1.79
N ASN A 305 -30.46 -11.26 -2.09
CA ASN A 305 -31.28 -10.05 -2.23
C ASN A 305 -32.01 -9.97 -3.59
N GLU A 306 -31.48 -10.60 -4.64
CA GLU A 306 -32.14 -10.74 -5.95
C GLU A 306 -33.36 -11.66 -5.86
N GLN A 307 -33.33 -12.70 -5.02
CA GLN A 307 -34.51 -13.51 -4.70
C GLN A 307 -35.62 -12.68 -4.02
N ASP A 308 -35.23 -11.66 -3.26
CA ASP A 308 -36.15 -10.68 -2.65
C ASP A 308 -36.61 -9.58 -3.65
N SER A 309 -36.26 -9.66 -4.94
CA SER A 309 -36.55 -8.66 -5.99
C SER A 309 -36.04 -7.24 -5.68
N THR A 310 -34.99 -7.11 -4.86
CA THR A 310 -34.42 -5.80 -4.48
C THR A 310 -33.10 -5.53 -5.19
N PRO A 311 -33.02 -4.52 -6.10
CA PRO A 311 -31.75 -4.11 -6.69
C PRO A 311 -30.78 -3.63 -5.61
N CYS A 312 -29.55 -4.15 -5.61
CA CYS A 312 -28.53 -3.84 -4.60
C CYS A 312 -27.32 -3.09 -5.19
N PRO A 313 -27.49 -1.83 -5.65
CA PRO A 313 -26.42 -1.07 -6.30
C PRO A 313 -25.24 -0.77 -5.34
N HIS A 314 -25.48 -0.80 -4.03
CA HIS A 314 -24.43 -0.63 -3.03
C HIS A 314 -23.49 -1.84 -2.98
N ILE A 315 -23.99 -3.07 -3.18
CA ILE A 315 -23.16 -4.28 -3.28
C ILE A 315 -22.34 -4.27 -4.56
N ASP A 316 -22.91 -3.83 -5.68
CA ASP A 316 -22.15 -3.66 -6.94
C ASP A 316 -20.98 -2.67 -6.77
N ARG A 317 -21.18 -1.59 -6.00
CA ARG A 317 -20.09 -0.66 -5.64
C ARG A 317 -19.03 -1.33 -4.77
N VAL A 318 -19.43 -2.16 -3.80
CA VAL A 318 -18.49 -2.93 -2.96
C VAL A 318 -17.65 -3.87 -3.83
N LEU A 319 -18.29 -4.66 -4.70
CA LEU A 319 -17.62 -5.58 -5.62
C LEU A 319 -16.65 -4.83 -6.55
N SER A 320 -17.07 -3.68 -7.09
CA SER A 320 -16.21 -2.83 -7.92
C SER A 320 -15.00 -2.30 -7.15
N ASN A 321 -15.15 -1.94 -5.88
CA ASN A 321 -14.04 -1.49 -5.03
C ASN A 321 -13.05 -2.63 -4.73
N LEU A 322 -13.53 -3.86 -4.52
CA LEU A 322 -12.69 -5.03 -4.24
C LEU A 322 -11.85 -5.47 -5.45
N ASN A 323 -12.38 -5.27 -6.67
CA ASN A 323 -11.71 -5.66 -7.93
C ASN A 323 -10.65 -4.65 -8.41
N ARG A 324 -10.41 -3.58 -7.67
CA ARG A 324 -9.45 -2.53 -8.01
C ARG A 324 -8.30 -2.47 -7.02
N TYR A 325 -7.10 -2.15 -7.53
CA TYR A 325 -6.01 -1.77 -6.64
C TYR A 325 -6.39 -0.53 -5.85
N THR A 326 -6.15 -0.55 -4.55
CA THR A 326 -6.34 0.66 -3.76
C THR A 326 -5.20 1.63 -4.02
N VAL A 327 -5.58 2.84 -4.44
CA VAL A 327 -4.70 4.00 -4.48
C VAL A 327 -5.43 5.12 -3.75
N ALA A 328 -5.33 5.12 -2.43
CA ALA A 328 -6.03 6.05 -1.54
C ALA A 328 -5.06 7.07 -0.92
N SER A 329 -3.76 6.81 -0.99
CA SER A 329 -2.74 7.67 -0.41
C SER A 329 -2.52 8.95 -1.22
N ARG A 330 -2.06 10.01 -0.54
CA ARG A 330 -1.63 11.28 -1.14
C ARG A 330 -0.29 11.68 -0.54
N PRO A 331 0.82 11.58 -1.30
CA PRO A 331 0.91 11.15 -2.69
C PRO A 331 0.45 9.69 -2.95
N PRO A 332 -0.11 9.39 -4.13
CA PRO A 332 -0.55 8.03 -4.52
C PRO A 332 0.56 6.99 -4.67
N GLY A 333 1.78 7.45 -4.87
CA GLY A 333 2.89 6.59 -5.22
C GLY A 333 4.13 7.38 -5.58
N LEU A 334 5.19 6.62 -5.83
CA LEU A 334 6.47 7.13 -6.29
C LEU A 334 6.59 6.91 -7.80
N CYS A 335 7.07 7.91 -8.53
CA CYS A 335 7.36 7.84 -9.95
C CYS A 335 8.85 8.14 -10.19
N LEU A 336 9.62 7.12 -10.51
CA LEU A 336 11.04 7.21 -10.79
C LEU A 336 11.24 7.39 -12.30
N ILE A 337 11.99 8.40 -12.71
CA ILE A 337 12.28 8.67 -14.12
C ILE A 337 13.78 8.60 -14.35
N PHE A 338 14.23 7.52 -15.00
CA PHE A 338 15.58 7.35 -15.50
C PHE A 338 15.63 7.80 -16.97
N ILE A 339 16.42 8.82 -17.28
CA ILE A 339 16.49 9.36 -18.64
C ILE A 339 17.92 9.63 -19.10
N MET A 340 18.26 9.09 -20.27
CA MET A 340 19.48 9.47 -21.00
C MET A 340 19.18 10.71 -21.85
N LEU A 341 19.87 11.82 -21.59
CA LEU A 341 19.75 13.08 -22.33
C LEU A 341 20.83 13.22 -23.40
N GLU A 342 22.01 12.65 -23.16
CA GLU A 342 23.14 12.72 -24.08
C GLU A 342 22.77 12.12 -25.46
N ASN A 343 23.04 12.87 -26.53
CA ASN A 343 22.80 12.48 -27.93
C ASN A 343 21.35 12.06 -28.25
N ARG A 344 20.37 12.52 -27.45
CA ARG A 344 18.94 12.18 -27.62
C ARG A 344 18.08 13.44 -27.75
N SER A 345 18.12 14.09 -28.92
CA SER A 345 17.21 15.20 -29.25
C SER A 345 15.75 14.78 -29.01
N GLY A 346 14.94 15.69 -28.44
CA GLY A 346 13.56 15.44 -28.01
C GLY A 346 13.40 14.82 -26.62
N ALA A 347 14.44 14.21 -26.02
CA ALA A 347 14.32 13.54 -24.72
C ALA A 347 13.94 14.49 -23.57
N ALA A 348 14.39 15.75 -23.61
CA ALA A 348 13.99 16.75 -22.63
C ALA A 348 12.49 17.08 -22.67
N LYS A 349 11.86 17.01 -23.85
CA LYS A 349 10.41 17.21 -24.01
C LYS A 349 9.64 16.02 -23.48
N ASP A 350 10.10 14.79 -23.76
CA ASP A 350 9.54 13.57 -23.17
C ASP A 350 9.55 13.66 -21.64
N LEU A 351 10.67 14.05 -21.04
CA LEU A 351 10.81 14.24 -19.60
C LEU A 351 9.79 15.26 -19.08
N ALA A 352 9.67 16.42 -19.72
CA ALA A 352 8.75 17.47 -19.29
C ALA A 352 7.29 16.99 -19.31
N LYS A 353 6.88 16.28 -20.37
CA LYS A 353 5.52 15.73 -20.53
C LYS A 353 5.19 14.70 -19.46
N VAL A 354 6.10 13.73 -19.24
CA VAL A 354 5.93 12.68 -18.20
C VAL A 354 5.90 13.31 -16.82
N ARG A 355 6.85 14.21 -16.51
CA ARG A 355 6.92 14.90 -15.23
C ARG A 355 5.64 15.68 -14.95
N ASP A 356 5.16 16.46 -15.92
CA ASP A 356 3.92 17.23 -15.79
C ASP A 356 2.70 16.33 -15.50
N LEU A 357 2.56 15.23 -16.23
CA LEU A 357 1.46 14.27 -16.01
C LEU A 357 1.50 13.69 -14.59
N PHE A 358 2.64 13.16 -14.15
CA PHE A 358 2.72 12.48 -12.86
C PHE A 358 2.72 13.44 -11.68
N GLU A 359 3.42 14.58 -11.74
CA GLU A 359 3.43 15.56 -10.65
C GLU A 359 2.10 16.31 -10.54
N LYS A 360 1.52 16.76 -11.67
CA LYS A 360 0.40 17.71 -11.67
C LYS A 360 -0.97 17.12 -11.96
N VAL A 361 -1.06 15.97 -12.62
CA VAL A 361 -2.36 15.31 -12.86
C VAL A 361 -2.54 14.21 -11.82
N PHE A 362 -1.64 13.25 -11.78
CA PHE A 362 -1.77 12.10 -10.88
C PHE A 362 -1.24 12.35 -9.48
N MET A 363 -0.60 13.49 -9.19
CA MET A 363 -0.09 13.85 -7.86
C MET A 363 0.92 12.84 -7.28
N TYR A 364 1.70 12.16 -8.12
CA TYR A 364 2.79 11.27 -7.68
C TYR A 364 4.00 12.09 -7.22
N ASP A 365 4.78 11.52 -6.31
CA ASP A 365 6.11 12.06 -6.00
C ASP A 365 7.05 11.61 -7.11
N VAL A 366 7.56 12.56 -7.89
CA VAL A 366 8.42 12.29 -9.04
C VAL A 366 9.87 12.52 -8.68
N PHE A 367 10.70 11.50 -8.89
CA PHE A 367 12.15 11.59 -8.77
C PHE A 367 12.80 11.37 -10.13
N VAL A 368 13.64 12.30 -10.57
CA VAL A 368 14.29 12.25 -11.89
C VAL A 368 15.78 12.04 -11.73
N LYS A 369 16.30 10.98 -12.36
CA LYS A 369 17.74 10.77 -12.53
C LYS A 369 18.11 10.88 -14.00
N LYS A 370 18.86 11.94 -14.32
CA LYS A 370 19.43 12.19 -15.65
C LYS A 370 20.75 11.46 -15.80
N ASP A 371 20.95 10.86 -16.96
CA ASP A 371 22.16 10.11 -17.36
C ASP A 371 22.65 9.18 -16.25
N PRO A 372 21.78 8.26 -15.75
CA PRO A 372 22.11 7.38 -14.63
C PRO A 372 23.28 6.47 -14.97
N THR A 373 24.10 6.13 -13.97
CA THR A 373 25.00 4.97 -14.01
C THR A 373 24.29 3.71 -13.50
N ALA A 374 24.91 2.53 -13.70
CA ALA A 374 24.44 1.30 -13.08
C ALA A 374 24.43 1.41 -11.53
N GLU A 375 25.43 2.08 -10.96
CA GLU A 375 25.55 2.29 -9.53
C GLU A 375 24.50 3.26 -8.98
N ASP A 376 24.11 4.28 -9.76
CA ASP A 376 23.01 5.16 -9.39
C ASP A 376 21.70 4.40 -9.22
N ILE A 377 21.40 3.47 -10.15
CA ILE A 377 20.18 2.65 -10.09
C ILE A 377 20.21 1.77 -8.84
N LYS A 378 21.33 1.08 -8.58
CA LYS A 378 21.50 0.25 -7.37
C LYS A 378 21.34 1.07 -6.08
N THR A 379 21.94 2.25 -6.04
CA THR A 379 21.87 3.17 -4.90
C THR A 379 20.42 3.60 -4.65
N ILE A 380 19.67 3.94 -5.71
CA ILE A 380 18.26 4.31 -5.60
C ILE A 380 17.45 3.13 -5.08
N VAL A 381 17.62 1.92 -5.63
CA VAL A 381 16.94 0.71 -5.14
C VAL A 381 17.24 0.49 -3.65
N SER A 382 18.50 0.61 -3.23
CA SER A 382 18.90 0.50 -1.82
C SER A 382 18.15 1.50 -0.93
N LYS A 383 18.06 2.76 -1.37
CA LYS A 383 17.34 3.83 -0.66
C LYS A 383 15.83 3.61 -0.57
N LEU A 384 15.26 2.86 -1.51
CA LEU A 384 13.84 2.48 -1.50
C LEU A 384 13.52 1.36 -0.50
N LYS A 385 14.53 0.67 0.05
CA LYS A 385 14.34 -0.29 1.14
C LYS A 385 14.04 0.37 2.49
N ALA A 386 14.18 1.70 2.61
CA ALA A 386 13.84 2.42 3.84
C ALA A 386 12.32 2.40 4.13
N ALA A 387 11.96 2.31 5.42
CA ALA A 387 10.58 2.14 5.90
C ALA A 387 9.63 3.28 5.48
N ARG A 388 10.13 4.49 5.25
CA ARG A 388 9.32 5.62 4.75
C ARG A 388 8.60 5.35 3.42
N ASN A 389 9.08 4.39 2.61
CA ASN A 389 8.46 4.06 1.32
C ASN A 389 7.23 3.14 1.47
N LYS A 390 7.00 2.57 2.66
CA LYS A 390 5.87 1.67 2.93
C LYS A 390 4.50 2.31 2.73
N PHE A 391 4.43 3.64 2.81
CA PHE A 391 3.20 4.42 2.73
C PHE A 391 2.71 4.70 1.31
N TYR A 392 3.58 4.53 0.30
CA TYR A 392 3.18 4.64 -1.09
C TYR A 392 2.29 3.47 -1.51
N ASP A 393 1.22 3.77 -2.26
CA ASP A 393 0.28 2.75 -2.73
C ASP A 393 0.69 2.10 -4.05
N SER A 394 1.63 2.70 -4.77
CA SER A 394 2.06 2.25 -6.09
C SER A 394 3.46 2.74 -6.44
N LEU A 395 4.12 2.03 -7.36
CA LEU A 395 5.41 2.41 -7.91
C LEU A 395 5.31 2.52 -9.43
N VAL A 396 5.83 3.60 -9.98
CA VAL A 396 5.97 3.82 -11.42
C VAL A 396 7.44 4.04 -11.74
N VAL A 397 7.97 3.34 -12.74
CA VAL A 397 9.35 3.48 -13.18
C VAL A 397 9.37 3.72 -14.68
N TRP A 398 9.90 4.87 -15.07
CA TRP A 398 10.20 5.20 -16.45
C TRP A 398 11.68 4.98 -16.72
N PHE A 399 11.98 4.28 -17.81
CA PHE A 399 13.32 4.27 -18.39
C PHE A 399 13.24 4.78 -19.83
N MET A 400 13.90 5.89 -20.10
CA MET A 400 13.94 6.53 -21.41
C MET A 400 15.39 6.62 -21.88
N GLY A 401 15.82 5.68 -22.72
CA GLY A 401 17.23 5.56 -23.13
C GLY A 401 17.42 4.92 -24.51
N HIS A 402 18.66 4.49 -24.75
CA HIS A 402 18.95 3.50 -25.80
C HIS A 402 18.94 2.10 -25.19
N GLY A 403 18.87 1.08 -26.04
CA GLY A 403 18.91 -0.31 -25.61
C GLY A 403 19.00 -1.28 -26.77
N ASP A 404 18.93 -2.55 -26.43
CA ASP A 404 18.74 -3.68 -27.33
C ASP A 404 17.71 -4.64 -26.71
N LYS A 405 17.56 -5.85 -27.27
CA LYS A 405 16.61 -6.87 -26.81
C LYS A 405 16.77 -7.18 -25.31
N THR A 406 18.00 -7.17 -24.80
CA THR A 406 18.37 -7.64 -23.48
C THR A 406 18.84 -6.51 -22.56
N ASN A 407 19.42 -5.45 -23.10
CA ASN A 407 20.14 -4.44 -22.34
C ASN A 407 19.57 -3.03 -22.54
N LEU A 408 19.83 -2.18 -21.56
CA LEU A 408 19.56 -0.75 -21.56
C LEU A 408 20.88 0.00 -21.43
N ALA A 409 21.06 1.08 -22.20
CA ALA A 409 22.25 1.92 -22.11
C ALA A 409 22.11 2.90 -20.95
N VAL A 410 23.03 2.80 -20.00
CA VAL A 410 23.28 3.77 -18.94
C VAL A 410 24.62 4.46 -19.19
N LYS A 411 24.96 5.49 -18.42
CA LYS A 411 26.11 6.37 -18.68
C LYS A 411 27.45 5.63 -18.68
N ASP A 412 27.60 4.62 -17.83
CA ASP A 412 28.81 3.83 -17.62
C ASP A 412 28.82 2.49 -18.36
N GLY A 413 27.79 2.19 -19.18
CA GLY A 413 27.74 0.98 -20.00
C GLY A 413 26.33 0.41 -20.16
N PRO A 414 26.20 -0.80 -20.74
CA PRO A 414 24.91 -1.50 -20.78
C PRO A 414 24.60 -2.18 -19.44
N ILE A 415 23.33 -2.12 -19.02
CA ILE A 415 22.79 -2.98 -17.95
C ILE A 415 21.74 -3.92 -18.50
N HIS A 416 21.62 -5.11 -17.92
CA HIS A 416 20.56 -6.04 -18.29
C HIS A 416 19.19 -5.46 -17.90
N ARG A 417 18.24 -5.42 -18.84
CA ARG A 417 16.92 -4.79 -18.66
C ARG A 417 16.13 -5.39 -17.49
N ARG A 418 16.14 -6.72 -17.39
CA ARG A 418 15.39 -7.45 -16.36
C ARG A 418 16.10 -7.42 -15.00
N ILE A 419 17.24 -8.12 -14.92
CA ILE A 419 18.08 -8.26 -13.74
C ILE A 419 18.62 -6.91 -13.20
N GLY A 420 19.00 -5.97 -14.09
CA GLY A 420 19.66 -4.73 -13.69
C GLY A 420 18.72 -3.56 -13.41
N LEU A 421 17.47 -3.62 -13.89
CA LEU A 421 16.48 -2.56 -13.68
C LEU A 421 15.20 -3.13 -13.05
N ILE A 422 14.48 -4.00 -13.74
CA ILE A 422 13.12 -4.42 -13.35
C ILE A 422 13.09 -5.23 -12.04
N GLU A 423 13.83 -6.32 -11.95
CA GLU A 423 13.83 -7.25 -10.79
C GLU A 423 14.17 -6.55 -9.47
N PRO A 424 15.21 -5.70 -9.38
CA PRO A 424 15.55 -4.98 -8.15
C PRO A 424 14.41 -4.11 -7.58
N PHE A 425 13.53 -3.55 -8.43
CA PHE A 425 12.36 -2.80 -7.97
C PHE A 425 11.17 -3.70 -7.62
N ILE A 426 11.04 -4.86 -8.27
CA ILE A 426 10.01 -5.85 -7.96
C ILE A 426 10.24 -6.47 -6.57
N GLU A 427 11.49 -6.71 -6.21
CA GLU A 427 11.90 -7.31 -4.93
C GLU A 427 11.84 -6.36 -3.73
N LEU A 428 11.37 -5.11 -3.92
CA LEU A 428 11.20 -4.18 -2.81
C LEU A 428 10.04 -4.61 -1.90
N GLU A 429 10.39 -4.99 -0.68
CA GLU A 429 9.47 -5.47 0.37
C GLU A 429 8.25 -4.54 0.55
N TRP A 430 8.47 -3.23 0.60
CA TRP A 430 7.42 -2.22 0.80
C TRP A 430 6.41 -2.11 -0.36
N PHE A 431 6.70 -2.70 -1.52
CA PHE A 431 5.86 -2.73 -2.71
C PHE A 431 5.31 -4.12 -3.05
N VAL A 432 5.48 -5.09 -2.15
CA VAL A 432 4.76 -6.37 -2.20
C VAL A 432 3.26 -6.08 -2.15
N GLN A 433 2.49 -6.78 -2.98
CA GLN A 433 1.04 -6.59 -3.15
C GLN A 433 0.58 -5.26 -3.75
N LYS A 434 1.52 -4.37 -4.13
CA LYS A 434 1.22 -3.06 -4.72
C LYS A 434 1.51 -3.05 -6.21
N PRO A 435 0.74 -2.31 -7.02
CA PRO A 435 0.93 -2.21 -8.45
C PRO A 435 2.26 -1.51 -8.76
N LYS A 436 3.08 -2.17 -9.58
CA LYS A 436 4.39 -1.73 -10.06
C LYS A 436 4.34 -1.59 -11.58
N LEU A 437 4.41 -0.37 -12.09
CA LEU A 437 4.30 -0.06 -13.51
C LEU A 437 5.64 0.37 -14.08
N PHE A 438 6.13 -0.30 -15.12
CA PHE A 438 7.35 0.04 -15.82
C PHE A 438 7.02 0.51 -17.23
N PHE A 439 7.54 1.67 -17.62
CA PHE A 439 7.43 2.22 -18.96
C PHE A 439 8.82 2.36 -19.58
N ILE A 440 9.11 1.52 -20.57
CA ILE A 440 10.45 1.38 -21.16
C ILE A 440 10.43 1.93 -22.59
N GLN A 441 10.91 3.16 -22.75
CA GLN A 441 11.22 3.80 -24.03
C GLN A 441 12.70 3.56 -24.35
N ALA A 442 12.97 2.43 -25.01
CA ALA A 442 14.29 2.07 -25.52
C ALA A 442 14.17 1.45 -26.91
N CYS A 443 15.05 1.84 -27.83
CA CYS A 443 15.15 1.21 -29.15
C CYS A 443 15.72 -0.21 -29.01
N SER A 444 15.47 -1.10 -29.98
CA SER A 444 16.13 -2.41 -30.03
C SER A 444 16.70 -2.70 -31.42
N VAL A 445 18.04 -2.72 -31.51
CA VAL A 445 18.91 -3.24 -32.59
C VAL A 445 18.85 -2.54 -33.97
N LYS A 446 20.03 -2.35 -34.60
CA LYS A 446 20.25 -1.70 -35.91
C LYS A 446 20.19 -2.62 -37.15
N GLU A 447 20.08 -3.95 -37.01
CA GLU A 447 20.61 -4.85 -38.06
C GLU A 447 19.71 -5.90 -38.71
N ASN A 448 18.43 -6.09 -38.37
CA ASN A 448 17.62 -7.10 -39.09
C ASN A 448 16.16 -6.68 -39.33
N ARG A 449 15.94 -5.88 -40.39
CA ARG A 449 14.61 -5.71 -40.96
C ARG A 449 14.18 -7.02 -41.64
N LYS A 450 13.30 -7.80 -41.02
CA LYS A 450 12.37 -8.63 -41.82
C LYS A 450 11.38 -7.66 -42.47
N LYS A 451 11.56 -7.42 -43.77
CA LYS A 451 10.64 -6.60 -44.58
C LYS A 451 9.24 -7.20 -44.47
N PHE A 452 8.32 -6.48 -43.85
CA PHE A 452 6.91 -6.84 -43.92
C PHE A 452 6.36 -6.27 -45.23
N SER A 453 6.08 -7.14 -46.20
CA SER A 453 5.38 -6.78 -47.42
C SER A 453 3.90 -6.58 -47.10
N VAL A 454 3.41 -5.36 -47.21
CA VAL A 454 1.97 -5.10 -47.30
C VAL A 454 1.61 -5.14 -48.78
N SER A 455 1.04 -6.24 -49.23
CA SER A 455 0.23 -6.26 -50.46
C SER A 455 -1.19 -5.86 -50.07
N SER A 456 -1.62 -4.65 -50.40
CA SER A 456 -3.02 -4.26 -50.26
C SER A 456 -3.50 -3.50 -51.48
N THR A 457 -4.19 -4.22 -52.37
CA THR A 457 -5.29 -3.67 -53.20
C THR A 457 -6.61 -4.13 -52.59
N SER A 458 -7.22 -3.26 -51.77
CA SER A 458 -8.69 -3.11 -51.60
C SER A 458 -9.01 -2.18 -50.43
N GLU A 459 -10.03 -1.34 -50.61
CA GLU A 459 -10.57 -0.38 -49.65
C GLU A 459 -11.20 -1.08 -48.42
N PRO A 460 -11.00 -0.59 -47.18
CA PRO A 460 -11.64 -1.17 -46.01
C PRO A 460 -13.07 -0.64 -45.84
N LYS A 461 -14.06 -1.54 -45.93
CA LYS A 461 -15.40 -1.32 -45.37
C LYS A 461 -15.36 -1.63 -43.88
N GLY A 462 -15.76 -0.65 -43.06
CA GLY A 462 -15.79 -0.75 -41.60
C GLY A 462 -16.87 -1.69 -41.08
N LEU A 463 -16.49 -2.53 -40.13
CA LEU A 463 -17.41 -3.32 -39.30
C LEU A 463 -17.45 -2.69 -37.91
N THR A 464 -18.64 -2.35 -37.42
CA THR A 464 -18.85 -1.99 -36.01
C THR A 464 -18.63 -3.23 -35.15
N SER A 465 -17.63 -3.19 -34.27
CA SER A 465 -17.49 -4.19 -33.21
C SER A 465 -17.93 -3.57 -31.90
N GLU A 466 -19.02 -4.09 -31.34
CA GLU A 466 -19.34 -3.90 -29.93
C GLU A 466 -18.17 -4.45 -29.11
N THR A 467 -17.65 -3.62 -28.21
CA THR A 467 -16.58 -3.99 -27.29
C THR A 467 -17.23 -4.45 -26.00
N ASP A 468 -17.36 -5.76 -25.83
CA ASP A 468 -17.63 -6.35 -24.52
C ASP A 468 -16.38 -6.20 -23.65
N SER A 469 -16.26 -5.04 -23.00
CA SER A 469 -15.30 -4.83 -21.92
C SER A 469 -15.76 -5.63 -20.71
N ILE A 470 -15.54 -6.95 -20.73
CA ILE A 470 -15.67 -7.78 -19.55
C ILE A 470 -14.50 -7.39 -18.65
N GLY A 471 -14.76 -6.48 -17.71
CA GLY A 471 -13.84 -6.20 -16.60
C GLY A 471 -13.42 -7.54 -16.00
N TRP A 472 -12.12 -7.71 -15.76
CA TRP A 472 -11.51 -8.95 -15.31
C TRP A 472 -12.15 -9.40 -13.98
N ARG A 473 -13.18 -10.26 -14.07
CA ARG A 473 -13.88 -10.88 -12.93
C ARG A 473 -13.23 -12.22 -12.65
N ALA A 474 -12.04 -12.22 -12.06
CA ALA A 474 -11.43 -13.46 -11.61
C ALA A 474 -12.05 -13.94 -10.28
N SER A 475 -13.32 -14.34 -10.31
CA SER A 475 -13.74 -15.42 -9.42
C SER A 475 -13.39 -16.69 -10.16
N ALA A 476 -12.53 -17.53 -9.58
CA ALA A 476 -12.30 -18.86 -10.12
C ALA A 476 -13.66 -19.57 -10.26
N GLY A 477 -13.96 -20.09 -11.45
CA GLY A 477 -15.23 -20.79 -11.70
C GLY A 477 -15.37 -22.00 -10.79
N ALA A 478 -16.60 -22.49 -10.60
CA ALA A 478 -16.89 -23.62 -9.69
C ALA A 478 -15.94 -24.81 -9.91
N GLN A 479 -15.66 -25.17 -11.16
CA GLN A 479 -14.74 -26.26 -11.52
C GLN A 479 -13.28 -26.05 -11.06
N TRP A 480 -12.81 -24.80 -11.01
CA TRP A 480 -11.48 -24.50 -10.49
C TRP A 480 -11.48 -24.60 -8.96
N GLN A 481 -12.54 -24.09 -8.32
CA GLN A 481 -12.68 -24.16 -6.86
C GLN A 481 -12.73 -25.62 -6.39
N ASP A 482 -13.56 -26.44 -7.00
CA ASP A 482 -13.69 -27.87 -6.67
C ASP A 482 -12.36 -28.63 -6.78
N LYS A 483 -11.46 -28.18 -7.65
CA LYS A 483 -10.19 -28.87 -7.94
C LYS A 483 -8.98 -28.31 -7.19
N TYR A 484 -8.94 -27.00 -6.95
CA TYR A 484 -7.75 -26.30 -6.49
C TYR A 484 -7.95 -25.47 -5.22
N ALA A 485 -9.18 -25.32 -4.71
CA ALA A 485 -9.42 -24.51 -3.51
C ALA A 485 -8.67 -25.04 -2.27
N GLU A 486 -8.55 -26.36 -2.13
CA GLU A 486 -7.76 -27.01 -1.06
C GLU A 486 -6.28 -26.58 -1.08
N TYR A 487 -5.73 -26.33 -2.27
CA TYR A 487 -4.32 -25.99 -2.47
C TYR A 487 -4.08 -24.48 -2.60
N ALA A 488 -5.12 -23.65 -2.43
CA ALA A 488 -5.03 -22.22 -2.61
C ALA A 488 -4.36 -21.57 -1.38
N ASP A 489 -3.05 -21.29 -1.49
CA ASP A 489 -2.32 -20.48 -0.52
C ASP A 489 -2.32 -19.00 -0.94
N VAL A 490 -3.03 -18.16 -0.18
CA VAL A 490 -3.09 -16.70 -0.40
C VAL A 490 -2.10 -15.93 0.49
N SER A 491 -1.38 -16.62 1.37
CA SER A 491 -0.37 -16.00 2.26
C SER A 491 0.91 -15.64 1.50
N LYS A 492 1.25 -16.41 0.45
CA LYS A 492 2.45 -16.23 -0.37
C LYS A 492 2.10 -15.69 -1.75
N VAL A 493 2.57 -14.47 -2.04
CA VAL A 493 2.44 -13.84 -3.35
C VAL A 493 3.74 -14.01 -4.12
N ASN A 494 3.65 -14.42 -5.39
CA ASN A 494 4.82 -14.44 -6.27
C ASN A 494 5.37 -13.01 -6.40
N SER A 495 6.68 -12.80 -6.20
CA SER A 495 7.30 -11.47 -6.27
C SER A 495 7.01 -10.75 -7.59
N PHE A 496 6.94 -11.47 -8.70
CA PHE A 496 6.63 -10.92 -10.02
C PHE A 496 5.15 -10.57 -10.24
N ALA A 497 4.26 -10.88 -9.31
CA ALA A 497 2.87 -10.45 -9.37
C ALA A 497 2.76 -8.92 -9.24
N ASP A 498 1.60 -8.39 -9.61
CA ASP A 498 1.30 -6.95 -9.52
C ASP A 498 2.24 -6.05 -10.33
N THR A 499 2.80 -6.60 -11.41
CA THR A 499 3.76 -5.90 -12.25
C THR A 499 3.21 -5.74 -13.65
N LEU A 500 3.31 -4.53 -14.20
CA LEU A 500 3.05 -4.27 -15.61
C LEU A 500 4.29 -3.64 -16.22
N ILE A 501 4.73 -4.16 -17.37
CA ILE A 501 5.86 -3.59 -18.11
C ILE A 501 5.36 -3.27 -19.52
N SER A 502 5.38 -1.99 -19.88
CA SER A 502 5.08 -1.53 -21.22
C SER A 502 6.35 -1.09 -21.94
N TYR A 503 6.52 -1.61 -23.14
CA TYR A 503 7.65 -1.34 -24.01
C TYR A 503 7.17 -0.53 -25.21
N ALA A 504 7.96 0.48 -25.55
CA ALA A 504 7.64 1.36 -26.67
C ALA A 504 7.58 0.66 -28.02
N THR A 505 8.30 -0.44 -28.18
CA THR A 505 8.45 -1.14 -29.45
C THR A 505 8.71 -2.62 -29.19
N MET A 506 8.28 -3.47 -30.12
CA MET A 506 8.69 -4.88 -30.16
C MET A 506 10.22 -4.99 -30.18
N TRP A 507 10.75 -6.07 -29.61
CA TRP A 507 12.20 -6.28 -29.42
C TRP A 507 13.03 -6.33 -30.71
N TYR A 508 12.41 -6.27 -31.90
CA TYR A 508 13.05 -6.24 -33.21
C TYR A 508 12.72 -4.98 -34.03
N GLN A 509 12.07 -3.97 -33.43
CA GLN A 509 11.64 -2.74 -34.10
C GLN A 509 12.23 -1.49 -33.42
N TYR A 510 12.32 -0.40 -34.16
CA TYR A 510 12.80 0.89 -33.64
C TYR A 510 11.73 1.59 -32.80
N ALA A 511 12.16 2.37 -31.82
CA ALA A 511 11.30 3.35 -31.16
C ALA A 511 11.53 4.71 -31.81
N SER A 512 10.48 5.30 -32.38
CA SER A 512 10.54 6.58 -33.07
C SER A 512 10.69 7.74 -32.09
N ARG A 513 11.57 8.68 -32.45
CA ARG A 513 11.74 9.96 -31.76
C ARG A 513 12.24 11.02 -32.73
N ASN A 514 11.70 12.22 -32.63
CA ASN A 514 12.16 13.42 -33.31
C ASN A 514 12.48 14.54 -32.29
N GLU A 515 12.68 15.76 -32.76
CA GLU A 515 12.95 16.92 -31.88
C GLU A 515 11.75 17.31 -30.98
N GLU A 516 10.55 16.81 -31.25
CA GLU A 516 9.31 17.09 -30.50
C GLU A 516 9.05 16.09 -29.38
N GLY A 517 9.70 14.92 -29.45
CA GLY A 517 9.56 13.84 -28.48
C GLY A 517 9.46 12.49 -29.16
N SER A 518 9.15 11.48 -28.35
CA SER A 518 8.96 10.11 -28.79
C SER A 518 7.49 9.84 -29.09
N LEU A 519 7.18 9.23 -30.25
CA LEU A 519 5.80 8.89 -30.63
C LEU A 519 5.08 8.09 -29.54
N TYR A 520 5.77 7.11 -28.95
CA TYR A 520 5.21 6.30 -27.87
C TYR A 520 4.96 7.10 -26.58
N VAL A 521 5.93 7.93 -26.15
CA VAL A 521 5.79 8.72 -24.91
C VAL A 521 4.66 9.73 -25.07
N ASP A 522 4.59 10.41 -26.20
CA ASP A 522 3.56 11.40 -26.49
C ASP A 522 2.17 10.77 -26.49
N THR A 523 2.02 9.67 -27.23
CA THR A 523 0.77 8.93 -27.29
C THR A 523 0.38 8.39 -25.91
N LEU A 524 1.32 7.84 -25.15
CA LEU A 524 1.06 7.29 -23.83
C LEU A 524 0.66 8.38 -22.83
N VAL A 525 1.36 9.51 -22.80
CA VAL A 525 1.04 10.64 -21.92
C VAL A 525 -0.34 11.23 -22.26
N ASP A 526 -0.66 11.37 -23.54
CA ASP A 526 -1.96 11.84 -24.01
C ASP A 526 -3.10 10.91 -23.56
N GLN A 527 -2.97 9.61 -23.85
CA GLN A 527 -3.98 8.62 -23.50
C GLN A 527 -4.12 8.45 -21.97
N LEU A 528 -3.03 8.55 -21.21
CA LEU A 528 -3.09 8.56 -19.75
C LEU A 528 -3.80 9.81 -19.21
N ARG A 529 -3.56 10.98 -19.82
CA ARG A 529 -4.23 12.23 -19.40
C ARG A 529 -5.74 12.15 -19.62
N GLU A 530 -6.18 11.58 -20.74
CA GLU A 530 -7.60 11.50 -21.08
C GLU A 530 -8.33 10.35 -20.40
N HIS A 531 -7.72 9.16 -20.37
CA HIS A 531 -8.37 7.90 -19.96
C HIS A 531 -7.81 7.30 -18.67
N GLY A 532 -6.62 7.70 -18.21
CA GLY A 532 -5.92 7.08 -17.08
C GLY A 532 -6.67 7.11 -15.75
N THR A 533 -7.59 8.07 -15.57
CA THR A 533 -8.44 8.17 -14.37
C THR A 533 -9.83 7.55 -14.53
N LYS A 534 -10.12 6.97 -15.69
CA LYS A 534 -11.43 6.43 -16.08
C LYS A 534 -11.38 4.93 -16.35
N GLU A 535 -10.27 4.46 -16.91
CA GLU A 535 -10.12 3.09 -17.40
C GLU A 535 -8.90 2.41 -16.76
N SER A 536 -8.85 1.07 -16.83
CA SER A 536 -7.66 0.33 -16.39
C SER A 536 -6.45 0.66 -17.27
N ILE A 537 -5.25 0.59 -16.70
CA ILE A 537 -4.00 0.81 -17.42
C ILE A 537 -3.86 -0.08 -18.66
N GLU A 538 -4.31 -1.34 -18.62
CA GLU A 538 -4.29 -2.21 -19.81
C GLU A 538 -5.19 -1.72 -20.93
N ASN A 539 -6.36 -1.13 -20.60
CA ASN A 539 -7.25 -0.53 -21.59
C ASN A 539 -6.61 0.70 -22.22
N VAL A 540 -5.98 1.57 -21.41
CA VAL A 540 -5.23 2.73 -21.90
C VAL A 540 -4.10 2.29 -22.82
N LEU A 541 -3.33 1.26 -22.44
CA LEU A 541 -2.23 0.75 -23.27
C LEU A 541 -2.70 0.12 -24.59
N ARG A 542 -3.90 -0.48 -24.63
CA ARG A 542 -4.50 -0.93 -25.88
C ARG A 542 -4.81 0.24 -26.82
N ARG A 543 -5.24 1.39 -26.30
CA ARG A 543 -5.44 2.62 -27.09
C ARG A 543 -4.11 3.16 -27.62
N VAL A 544 -3.08 3.17 -26.76
CA VAL A 544 -1.73 3.56 -27.17
C VAL A 544 -1.21 2.67 -28.29
N HIS A 545 -1.41 1.34 -28.19
CA HIS A 545 -1.03 0.43 -29.26
C HIS A 545 -1.75 0.73 -30.57
N TYR A 546 -3.07 0.93 -30.52
CA TYR A 546 -3.84 1.31 -31.70
C TYR A 546 -3.31 2.61 -32.33
N ASN A 547 -3.19 3.69 -31.54
CA ASN A 547 -2.76 5.01 -32.01
C ASN A 547 -1.32 5.03 -32.54
N VAL A 548 -0.39 4.30 -31.92
CA VAL A 548 1.00 4.24 -32.41
C VAL A 548 1.08 3.48 -33.75
N ASN A 549 0.27 2.43 -33.93
CA ASN A 549 0.27 1.61 -35.16
C ASN A 549 -0.47 2.30 -36.34
N THR A 550 -1.31 3.30 -36.09
CA THR A 550 -1.93 4.08 -37.16
C THR A 550 -0.97 5.08 -37.79
N VAL A 551 0.10 5.48 -37.08
CA VAL A 551 1.11 6.42 -37.57
C VAL A 551 2.12 5.75 -38.49
N GLY A 552 2.23 6.26 -39.71
CA GLY A 552 3.30 5.92 -40.65
C GLY A 552 4.56 6.72 -40.37
N LEU A 553 5.71 6.06 -40.39
CA LEU A 553 7.01 6.68 -40.13
C LEU A 553 7.94 6.48 -41.32
N THR A 554 8.71 7.50 -41.64
CA THR A 554 9.74 7.43 -42.69
C THR A 554 11.11 7.84 -42.13
N CYS A 555 12.16 7.22 -42.64
CA CYS A 555 13.53 7.67 -42.43
C CYS A 555 14.35 7.47 -43.70
N GLU A 556 15.38 8.30 -43.90
CA GLU A 556 16.32 8.12 -44.98
C GLU A 556 17.47 7.20 -44.53
N GLU A 557 17.68 6.10 -45.25
CA GLU A 557 18.80 5.19 -45.01
C GLU A 557 19.51 4.86 -46.33
N LYS A 558 20.81 5.17 -46.39
CA LYS A 558 21.66 4.92 -47.58
C LYS A 558 21.05 5.49 -48.88
N GLY A 559 20.46 6.68 -48.80
CA GLY A 559 19.85 7.37 -49.95
C GLY A 559 18.49 6.80 -50.39
N ARG A 560 17.83 5.99 -49.57
CA ARG A 560 16.46 5.49 -49.81
C ARG A 560 15.55 5.84 -48.65
N GLU A 561 14.35 6.30 -48.96
CA GLU A 561 13.30 6.49 -47.97
C GLU A 561 12.72 5.13 -47.56
N VAL A 562 12.70 4.87 -46.25
CA VAL A 562 12.19 3.62 -45.69
C VAL A 562 10.96 3.94 -44.85
N TYR A 563 9.83 3.39 -45.26
CA TYR A 563 8.58 3.43 -44.52
C TYR A 563 8.48 2.28 -43.52
N TRP A 564 8.03 2.57 -42.30
CA TRP A 564 7.79 1.58 -41.27
C TRP A 564 6.70 2.04 -40.29
N LYS A 565 6.26 1.12 -39.42
CA LYS A 565 5.32 1.38 -38.34
C LYS A 565 5.87 0.83 -37.04
N GLN A 566 5.58 1.53 -35.94
CA GLN A 566 5.98 1.12 -34.61
C GLN A 566 4.86 0.32 -33.95
N ALA A 567 5.20 -0.79 -33.29
CA ALA A 567 4.25 -1.58 -32.50
C ALA A 567 4.74 -1.67 -31.05
N PRO A 568 4.15 -0.90 -30.11
CA PRO A 568 4.41 -1.09 -28.68
C PRO A 568 3.77 -2.40 -28.21
N TYR A 569 4.26 -2.92 -27.09
CA TYR A 569 3.66 -4.08 -26.44
C TYR A 569 3.77 -3.97 -24.92
N PHE A 570 2.99 -4.75 -24.19
CA PHE A 570 3.09 -4.81 -22.73
C PHE A 570 2.88 -6.23 -22.23
N GLU A 571 3.46 -6.50 -21.07
CA GLU A 571 3.27 -7.71 -20.27
C GLU A 571 2.62 -7.28 -18.95
N SER A 572 1.56 -7.96 -18.52
CA SER A 572 0.86 -7.65 -17.26
C SER A 572 0.71 -8.91 -16.41
N SER A 573 1.13 -8.82 -15.16
CA SER A 573 0.82 -9.76 -14.08
C SER A 573 -0.06 -9.10 -12.99
N LEU A 574 -0.71 -7.97 -13.34
CA LEU A 574 -1.66 -7.30 -12.46
C LEU A 574 -2.83 -8.24 -12.14
N GLN A 575 -3.21 -8.29 -10.87
CA GLN A 575 -4.27 -9.18 -10.37
C GLN A 575 -5.61 -8.45 -10.17
N LYS A 576 -5.59 -7.11 -10.19
CA LYS A 576 -6.75 -6.22 -10.08
C LYS A 576 -6.69 -5.12 -11.13
N GLU A 577 -7.81 -4.44 -11.35
CA GLU A 577 -7.81 -3.24 -12.19
C GLU A 577 -6.99 -2.13 -11.51
N PHE A 578 -5.98 -1.61 -12.21
CA PHE A 578 -5.28 -0.41 -11.79
C PHE A 578 -5.78 0.80 -12.60
N ILE A 579 -6.32 1.80 -11.90
CA ILE A 579 -6.77 3.08 -12.47
C ILE A 579 -6.04 4.18 -11.71
N PHE A 580 -5.47 5.16 -12.42
CA PHE A 580 -4.80 6.27 -11.76
C PHE A 580 -5.82 7.11 -10.95
N PRO A 581 -5.42 7.63 -9.79
CA PRO A 581 -6.32 8.39 -8.94
C PRO A 581 -6.73 9.70 -9.61
N LYS A 582 -8.00 10.07 -9.46
CA LYS A 582 -8.49 11.39 -9.86
C LYS A 582 -7.91 12.45 -8.95
N THR A 583 -7.39 13.52 -9.53
CA THR A 583 -7.18 14.79 -8.82
C THR A 583 -8.55 15.27 -8.35
N LYS A 584 -8.84 15.19 -7.04
CA LYS A 584 -9.89 16.04 -6.48
C LYS A 584 -9.22 17.39 -6.27
N LEU A 585 -9.43 18.29 -7.23
CA LEU A 585 -9.20 19.73 -7.05
C LEU A 585 -10.06 20.22 -5.89
#